data_AF-A0A2P6W2H4-F1
#
_entry.id   AF-A0A2P6W2H4-F1
#
_cell.length_a   1.000
_cell.length_b   1.000
_cell.length_c   1.000
_cell.angle_alpha   90.00
_cell.angle_beta   90.00
_cell.angle_gamma   90.00
#
_symmetry.space_group_name_H-M   'P 1'
#
loop_
_entity.id
_entity.type
_entity.pdbx_description
1 polymer ?
#
loop_
_entity_poly.entity_id
_entity_poly.type
_entity_poly.pdbx_seq_one_letter_code
_entity_poly.pdbx_strand_id
1 'polypeptide(L)'
;MDQFFPNGKKESIRVPDWIEGEELVSSYLRGLIDTDGSLFFAKRGAYEKNCYPVIEIKMKDKEFLDQIEVLLKELNIDFYRSNKFKVQLNGVSKLENWVEKIGFSNPSRSSRYHVWKVQNYCPPSTTLHDRLEMLGIMPG
;
A
#
# COMPACT_ATOMS: atom_id res chain seq x y z
N MET A 1 7.88 -30.52 -19.08
CA MET A 1 7.67 -29.60 -17.95
C MET A 1 6.49 -28.74 -18.31
N ASP A 2 5.33 -29.05 -17.76
CA ASP A 2 4.11 -28.31 -18.04
C ASP A 2 4.20 -26.92 -17.41
N GLN A 3 4.07 -25.91 -18.27
CA GLN A 3 4.16 -24.51 -17.90
C GLN A 3 2.89 -24.09 -17.15
N PHE A 4 2.98 -23.97 -15.83
CA PHE A 4 1.87 -23.71 -14.90
C PHE A 4 1.25 -22.29 -15.02
N PHE A 5 1.93 -21.36 -15.68
CA PHE A 5 1.44 -20.00 -15.86
C PHE A 5 1.21 -19.69 -17.34
N PRO A 6 0.00 -19.25 -17.73
CA PRO A 6 -0.26 -18.88 -19.11
C PRO A 6 0.70 -17.76 -19.54
N ASN A 7 1.46 -18.03 -20.60
CA ASN A 7 2.27 -17.04 -21.28
C ASN A 7 1.35 -16.11 -22.08
N GLY A 8 1.16 -14.89 -21.61
CA GLY A 8 0.35 -13.89 -22.29
C GLY A 8 0.28 -12.57 -21.53
N LYS A 9 0.08 -11.48 -22.26
CA LYS A 9 -0.23 -10.17 -21.68
C LYS A 9 -1.62 -10.30 -21.03
N LYS A 10 -1.70 -10.24 -19.70
CA LYS A 10 -2.99 -10.24 -18.99
C LYS A 10 -3.63 -8.87 -19.22
N GLU A 11 -4.50 -8.79 -20.22
CA GLU A 11 -5.08 -7.52 -20.67
C GLU A 11 -6.32 -7.07 -19.88
N SER A 12 -6.89 -7.92 -19.03
CA SER A 12 -7.98 -7.55 -18.13
C SER A 12 -7.83 -8.29 -16.81
N ILE A 13 -7.54 -7.54 -15.75
CA ILE A 13 -7.55 -8.05 -14.37
C ILE A 13 -8.87 -7.59 -13.76
N ARG A 14 -9.53 -8.47 -13.02
CA ARG A 14 -10.78 -8.16 -12.31
C ARG A 14 -10.69 -8.62 -10.87
N VAL A 15 -11.30 -7.85 -9.98
CA VAL A 15 -11.64 -8.31 -8.64
C VAL A 15 -12.63 -9.47 -8.80
N PRO A 16 -12.39 -10.63 -8.19
CA PRO A 16 -13.34 -11.74 -8.22
C PRO A 16 -14.67 -11.35 -7.56
N ASP A 17 -15.79 -11.74 -8.16
CA ASP A 17 -17.14 -11.34 -7.70
C ASP A 17 -17.50 -11.82 -6.28
N TRP A 18 -16.78 -12.83 -5.76
CA TRP A 18 -16.96 -13.35 -4.40
C TRP A 18 -16.21 -12.54 -3.32
N ILE A 19 -15.42 -11.54 -3.72
CA ILE A 19 -14.81 -10.59 -2.78
C ILE A 19 -15.86 -9.56 -2.38
N GLU A 20 -16.60 -9.88 -1.33
CA GLU A 20 -17.65 -9.05 -0.75
C GLU A 20 -17.57 -9.06 0.79
N GLY A 21 -17.94 -7.95 1.42
CA GLY A 21 -17.96 -7.82 2.87
C GLY A 21 -16.61 -7.42 3.46
N GLU A 22 -16.67 -6.74 4.60
CA GLU A 22 -15.54 -6.00 5.18
C GLU A 22 -14.26 -6.83 5.35
N GLU A 23 -14.39 -8.07 5.81
CA GLU A 23 -13.24 -8.96 6.09
C GLU A 23 -12.52 -9.43 4.81
N LEU A 24 -13.28 -9.89 3.80
CA LEU A 24 -12.70 -10.35 2.54
C LEU A 24 -12.14 -9.17 1.73
N VAL A 25 -12.85 -8.05 1.72
CA VAL A 25 -12.41 -6.82 1.06
C VAL A 25 -11.13 -6.29 1.70
N SER A 26 -11.07 -6.23 3.04
CA SER A 26 -9.86 -5.84 3.78
C SER A 26 -8.69 -6.77 3.47
N SER A 27 -8.90 -8.08 3.52
CA SER A 27 -7.86 -9.07 3.21
C SER A 27 -7.36 -9.00 1.78
N TYR A 28 -8.26 -8.77 0.82
CA TYR A 28 -7.94 -8.60 -0.60
C TYR A 28 -7.10 -7.34 -0.83
N LEU A 29 -7.52 -6.20 -0.29
CA LEU A 29 -6.79 -4.93 -0.41
C LEU A 29 -5.43 -4.98 0.29
N ARG A 30 -5.32 -5.67 1.42
CA ARG A 30 -4.03 -5.93 2.09
C ARG A 30 -3.09 -6.68 1.16
N GLY A 31 -3.55 -7.80 0.60
CA GLY A 31 -2.78 -8.60 -0.36
C GLY A 31 -2.33 -7.77 -1.56
N LEU A 32 -3.23 -6.99 -2.15
CA LEU A 32 -2.95 -6.14 -3.30
C LEU A 32 -1.86 -5.10 -3.00
N ILE A 33 -1.93 -4.42 -1.85
CA ILE A 33 -0.91 -3.43 -1.49
C ILE A 33 0.44 -4.07 -1.18
N ASP A 34 0.42 -5.25 -0.56
CA ASP A 34 1.63 -5.97 -0.20
C ASP A 34 2.41 -6.49 -1.42
N THR A 35 1.72 -6.78 -2.53
CA THR A 35 2.31 -7.27 -3.78
C THR A 35 2.59 -6.16 -4.81
N ASP A 36 1.58 -5.36 -5.13
CA ASP A 36 1.59 -4.41 -6.26
C ASP A 36 1.54 -2.95 -5.80
N GLY A 37 1.30 -2.73 -4.50
CA GLY A 37 1.29 -1.41 -3.89
C GLY A 37 2.62 -0.97 -3.32
N SER A 38 2.62 0.27 -2.85
CA SER A 38 3.75 0.87 -2.16
C SER A 38 3.30 1.71 -0.98
N LEU A 39 4.05 1.64 0.12
CA LEU A 39 4.04 2.62 1.19
C LEU A 39 5.37 3.36 1.16
N PHE A 40 5.32 4.68 1.01
CA PHE A 40 6.50 5.53 1.09
C PHE A 40 6.17 6.84 1.78
N PHE A 41 7.23 7.54 2.21
CA PHE A 41 7.10 8.83 2.88
C PHE A 41 7.74 9.88 2.00
N ALA A 42 6.90 10.73 1.42
CA ALA A 42 7.33 11.82 0.56
C ALA A 42 7.88 12.98 1.39
N LYS A 43 8.79 13.74 0.78
CA LYS A 43 9.11 15.10 1.22
C LYS A 43 8.11 16.05 0.53
N ARG A 44 7.37 16.86 1.29
CA ARG A 44 6.38 17.81 0.74
C ARG A 44 6.53 19.19 1.39
N GLY A 45 6.41 20.26 0.60
CA GLY A 45 6.44 21.64 1.12
C GLY A 45 7.68 21.95 1.97
N ALA A 46 7.46 22.54 3.15
CA ALA A 46 8.51 22.94 4.08
C ALA A 46 9.09 21.79 4.93
N TYR A 47 8.60 20.55 4.79
CA TYR A 47 9.14 19.42 5.55
C TYR A 47 10.55 19.11 5.08
N GLU A 48 11.52 19.12 6.00
CA GLU A 48 12.92 18.81 5.69
C GLU A 48 13.14 17.31 5.43
N LYS A 49 12.29 16.46 6.01
CA LYS A 49 12.39 14.99 6.03
C LYS A 49 11.27 14.29 5.27
N ASN A 50 11.50 13.02 4.94
CA ASN A 50 10.53 12.09 4.37
C ASN A 50 9.50 11.66 5.44
N CYS A 51 8.54 12.52 5.74
CA CYS A 51 7.53 12.29 6.78
C CYS A 51 6.09 12.21 6.26
N TYR A 52 5.82 12.59 5.01
CA TYR A 52 4.45 12.62 4.49
C TYR A 52 4.05 11.24 3.93
N PRO A 53 3.17 10.48 4.58
CA PRO A 53 2.86 9.13 4.12
C PRO A 53 2.02 9.13 2.85
N VAL A 54 2.36 8.19 1.97
CA VAL A 54 1.63 7.88 0.74
C VAL A 54 1.54 6.37 0.60
N ILE A 55 0.32 5.84 0.57
CA ILE A 55 0.05 4.51 0.03
C ILE A 55 -0.36 4.70 -1.42
N GLU A 56 0.26 3.97 -2.35
CA GLU A 56 0.00 4.08 -3.79
C GLU A 56 -0.22 2.72 -4.43
N ILE A 57 -1.23 2.65 -5.30
CA ILE A 57 -1.45 1.59 -6.28
C ILE A 57 -1.30 2.22 -7.67
N LYS A 58 -0.41 1.66 -8.49
CA LYS A 58 -0.20 2.11 -9.87
C LYS A 58 -0.38 0.96 -10.84
N MET A 59 -1.43 1.00 -11.65
CA MET A 59 -1.76 -0.06 -12.61
C MET A 59 -2.18 0.51 -13.96
N LYS A 60 -1.90 -0.25 -15.03
CA LYS A 60 -2.28 0.13 -16.40
C LYS A 60 -3.75 -0.14 -16.70
N ASP A 61 -4.35 -1.10 -16.01
CA ASP A 61 -5.76 -1.42 -16.13
C ASP A 61 -6.59 -0.42 -15.33
N LYS A 62 -7.25 0.50 -16.04
CA LYS A 62 -8.08 1.55 -15.41
C LYS A 62 -9.32 0.95 -14.74
N GLU A 63 -9.90 -0.09 -15.35
CA GLU A 63 -11.16 -0.69 -14.91
C GLU A 63 -10.93 -1.46 -13.61
N PHE A 64 -9.79 -2.16 -13.53
CA PHE A 64 -9.36 -2.76 -12.27
C PHE A 64 -9.20 -1.72 -11.16
N LEU A 65 -8.54 -0.58 -11.43
CA LEU A 65 -8.44 0.49 -10.43
C LEU A 65 -9.79 1.07 -10.02
N ASP A 66 -10.75 1.16 -10.94
CA ASP A 66 -12.11 1.60 -10.62
C ASP A 66 -12.81 0.61 -9.67
N GLN A 67 -12.58 -0.70 -9.83
CA GLN A 67 -13.04 -1.71 -8.87
C GLN A 67 -12.35 -1.55 -7.50
N ILE A 68 -11.04 -1.27 -7.47
CA ILE A 68 -10.34 -1.00 -6.21
C ILE A 68 -10.92 0.21 -5.47
N GLU A 69 -11.32 1.25 -6.20
CA GLU A 69 -11.99 2.40 -5.59
C GLU A 69 -13.34 2.08 -4.97
N VAL A 70 -14.10 1.16 -5.57
CA VAL A 70 -15.36 0.68 -4.99
C VAL A 70 -15.09 -0.04 -3.67
N LEU A 71 -14.10 -0.95 -3.65
CA LEU A 71 -13.70 -1.66 -2.44
C LEU A 71 -13.21 -0.70 -1.33
N LEU A 72 -12.44 0.33 -1.68
CA LEU A 72 -12.00 1.35 -0.73
C LEU A 72 -13.19 2.14 -0.15
N LYS A 73 -14.21 2.46 -0.96
CA LYS A 73 -15.44 3.12 -0.51
C LYS A 73 -16.25 2.24 0.44
N GLU A 74 -16.36 0.94 0.15
CA GLU A 74 -17.04 -0.03 1.02
C GLU A 74 -16.44 -0.01 2.44
N LEU A 75 -15.12 0.09 2.54
CA LEU A 75 -14.42 0.19 3.83
C LEU A 75 -14.39 1.60 4.42
N ASN A 76 -15.05 2.59 3.81
CA ASN A 76 -14.96 4.01 4.21
C ASN A 76 -13.50 4.50 4.32
N ILE A 77 -12.70 4.22 3.28
CA ILE A 77 -11.32 4.66 3.16
C ILE A 77 -11.22 5.71 2.06
N ASP A 78 -10.91 6.94 2.47
CA ASP A 78 -10.69 8.04 1.54
C ASP A 78 -9.45 7.82 0.69
N PHE A 79 -9.56 8.08 -0.61
CA PHE A 79 -8.46 8.01 -1.56
C PHE A 79 -8.47 9.21 -2.52
N TYR A 80 -7.41 9.31 -3.31
CA TYR A 80 -7.24 10.29 -4.35
C TYR A 80 -6.79 9.62 -5.65
N ARG A 81 -7.53 9.86 -6.73
CA ARG A 81 -7.11 9.48 -8.08
C ARG A 81 -6.15 10.55 -8.63
N SER A 82 -4.86 10.25 -8.64
CA SER A 82 -3.86 11.18 -9.20
C SER A 82 -3.93 11.24 -10.73
N ASN A 83 -4.24 10.11 -11.36
CA ASN A 83 -4.53 10.01 -12.79
C ASN A 83 -5.23 8.67 -13.09
N LYS A 84 -5.57 8.41 -14.35
CA LYS A 84 -6.24 7.17 -14.77
C LYS A 84 -5.52 5.86 -14.39
N PHE A 85 -4.25 5.90 -14.00
CA PHE A 85 -3.43 4.73 -13.68
C PHE A 85 -2.91 4.72 -12.24
N LYS A 86 -3.44 5.59 -11.36
CA LYS A 86 -2.88 5.78 -10.03
C LYS A 86 -3.93 6.18 -8.99
N VAL A 87 -4.05 5.36 -7.95
CA VAL A 87 -4.85 5.61 -6.74
C VAL A 87 -3.89 5.80 -5.55
N GLN A 88 -4.15 6.79 -4.71
CA GLN A 88 -3.30 7.13 -3.57
C GLN A 88 -4.10 7.42 -2.31
N LEU A 89 -3.57 7.02 -1.16
CA LEU A 89 -4.00 7.48 0.16
C LEU A 89 -2.90 8.38 0.71
N ASN A 90 -3.19 9.68 0.73
CA ASN A 90 -2.22 10.74 1.02
C ASN A 90 -2.44 11.32 2.43
N GLY A 91 -1.40 11.29 3.26
CA GLY A 91 -1.37 11.95 4.56
C GLY A 91 -1.71 11.04 5.76
N VAL A 92 -1.39 11.54 6.95
CA VAL A 92 -1.36 10.77 8.20
C VAL A 92 -2.69 10.10 8.50
N SER A 93 -3.79 10.87 8.48
CA SER A 93 -5.12 10.33 8.80
C SER A 93 -5.52 9.15 7.90
N LYS A 94 -5.17 9.17 6.60
CA LYS A 94 -5.49 8.07 5.69
C LYS A 94 -4.60 6.85 5.92
N LEU A 95 -3.33 7.05 6.27
CA LEU A 95 -2.44 5.95 6.66
C LEU A 95 -2.91 5.28 7.94
N GLU A 96 -3.30 6.05 8.96
CA GLU A 96 -3.80 5.47 10.22
C GLU A 96 -5.12 4.71 10.01
N ASN A 97 -6.07 5.28 9.25
CA ASN A 97 -7.31 4.59 8.87
C ASN A 97 -7.03 3.28 8.10
N TRP A 98 -6.06 3.29 7.19
CA TRP A 98 -5.60 2.06 6.53
C TRP A 98 -5.07 1.04 7.53
N VAL A 99 -4.20 1.44 8.46
CA VAL A 99 -3.59 0.50 9.42
C VAL A 99 -4.63 -0.08 10.37
N GLU A 100 -5.59 0.73 10.80
CA GLU A 100 -6.69 0.31 11.67
C GLU A 100 -7.60 -0.74 11.01
N LYS A 101 -8.01 -0.50 9.75
CA LYS A 101 -8.98 -1.36 9.04
C LYS A 101 -8.36 -2.53 8.28
N ILE A 102 -7.16 -2.31 7.75
CA ILE A 102 -6.50 -3.21 6.81
C ILE A 102 -5.13 -3.64 7.33
N GLY A 103 -4.23 -2.71 7.65
CA GLY A 103 -2.87 -3.06 8.04
C GLY A 103 -2.00 -3.56 6.89
N PHE A 104 -0.84 -4.13 7.20
CA PHE A 104 0.12 -4.68 6.24
C PHE A 104 0.60 -6.05 6.72
N SER A 105 0.70 -7.03 5.81
CA SER A 105 1.34 -8.32 6.10
C SER A 105 2.78 -8.36 5.58
N ASN A 106 3.14 -7.53 4.61
CA ASN A 106 4.51 -7.48 4.09
C ASN A 106 5.45 -6.80 5.09
N PRO A 107 6.51 -7.48 5.59
CA PRO A 107 7.46 -6.91 6.55
C PRO A 107 8.15 -5.63 6.06
N SER A 108 8.36 -5.48 4.76
CA SER A 108 8.89 -4.25 4.20
C SER A 108 7.95 -3.06 4.37
N ARG A 109 6.64 -3.27 4.36
CA ARG A 109 5.63 -2.19 4.46
C ARG A 109 5.35 -1.89 5.92
N SER A 110 5.13 -2.92 6.73
CA SER A 110 4.92 -2.75 8.17
C SER A 110 6.13 -2.09 8.84
N SER A 111 7.36 -2.50 8.54
CA SER A 111 8.57 -1.84 9.10
C SER A 111 8.68 -0.36 8.74
N ARG A 112 8.28 0.04 7.52
CA ARG A 112 8.23 1.45 7.11
C ARG A 112 7.22 2.24 7.95
N TYR A 113 6.03 1.68 8.17
CA TYR A 113 5.02 2.27 9.06
C TYR A 113 5.55 2.41 10.48
N HIS A 114 6.14 1.37 11.05
CA HIS A 114 6.65 1.40 12.43
C HIS A 114 7.79 2.39 12.63
N VAL A 115 8.77 2.43 11.73
CA VAL A 115 9.85 3.43 11.78
C VAL A 115 9.27 4.84 11.75
N TRP A 116 8.34 5.10 10.83
CA TRP A 116 7.68 6.40 10.76
C TRP A 116 6.85 6.71 12.02
N LYS A 117 6.14 5.73 12.59
CA LYS A 117 5.33 5.92 13.80
C LYS A 117 6.18 6.34 14.99
N VAL A 118 7.39 5.77 15.13
CA VAL A 118 8.32 6.06 16.23
C VAL A 118 9.10 7.36 15.99
N GLN A 119 9.57 7.59 14.76
CA GLN A 119 10.51 8.68 14.47
C GLN A 119 9.87 9.89 13.79
N ASN A 120 8.59 9.80 13.41
CA ASN A 120 7.85 10.76 12.57
C ASN A 120 8.48 11.01 11.18
N TYR A 121 9.35 10.12 10.73
CA TYR A 121 9.87 10.06 9.36
C TYR A 121 10.38 8.65 9.05
N CYS A 122 10.46 8.29 7.78
CA CYS A 122 11.15 7.07 7.35
C CYS A 122 12.06 7.41 6.18
N PRO A 123 13.38 7.20 6.28
CA PRO A 123 14.30 7.51 5.19
C PRO A 123 13.98 6.68 3.92
N PRO A 124 14.17 7.28 2.72
CA PRO A 124 14.10 6.54 1.47
C PRO A 124 15.27 5.54 1.37
N SER A 125 15.15 4.58 0.45
CA SER A 125 16.23 3.63 0.12
C SER A 125 16.75 2.76 1.29
N THR A 126 16.02 2.69 2.40
CA THR A 126 16.33 1.75 3.49
C THR A 126 15.95 0.32 3.12
N THR A 127 16.72 -0.65 3.58
CA THR A 127 16.39 -2.07 3.53
C THR A 127 15.48 -2.47 4.70
N LEU A 128 14.99 -3.71 4.71
CA LEU A 128 14.28 -4.23 5.90
C LEU A 128 15.21 -4.30 7.11
N HIS A 129 16.48 -4.65 6.89
CA HIS A 129 17.48 -4.74 7.95
C HIS A 129 17.72 -3.38 8.62
N ASP A 130 18.01 -2.33 7.83
CA ASP A 130 18.23 -0.97 8.35
C ASP A 130 17.03 -0.49 9.19
N ARG A 131 15.80 -0.80 8.73
CA ARG A 131 14.59 -0.42 9.47
C ARG A 131 14.41 -1.19 10.77
N LEU A 132 14.85 -2.44 10.84
CA LEU A 132 14.81 -3.23 12.06
C LEU A 132 15.88 -2.79 13.06
N GLU A 133 17.06 -2.34 12.59
CA GLU A 133 18.06 -1.65 13.43
C GLU A 133 17.51 -0.33 13.97
N MET A 134 16.87 0.48 13.12
CA MET A 134 16.21 1.74 13.52
C MET A 134 15.14 1.54 14.59
N LEU A 135 14.53 0.36 14.65
CA LEU A 135 13.54 -0.04 15.65
C LEU A 135 14.15 -0.72 16.88
N GLY A 136 15.47 -0.94 16.90
CA GLY A 136 16.18 -1.61 18.00
C GLY A 136 15.90 -3.13 18.09
N ILE A 137 15.41 -3.74 17.00
CA ILE A 137 15.07 -5.17 16.96
C ILE A 137 16.29 -6.02 16.57
N MET A 138 17.19 -5.48 15.74
CA MET A 138 18.47 -6.11 15.38
C MET A 138 19.65 -5.21 15.76
N PRO A 139 20.80 -5.80 16.15
CA PRO A 139 22.05 -5.05 16.29
C PRO A 139 22.56 -4.63 14.91
N GLY A 140 23.19 -3.45 14.85
CA GLY A 140 23.91 -2.95 13.67
C GLY A 140 25.40 -3.23 13.70
#